data_AF-A0A7R8D525-F1
#
_entry.id   AF-A0A7R8D525-F1
#
_cell.length_a   1.000
_cell.length_b   1.000
_cell.length_c   1.000
_cell.angle_alpha   90.00
_cell.angle_beta   90.00
_cell.angle_gamma   90.00
#
_symmetry.space_group_name_H-M   'P 1'
#
loop_
_entity.id
_entity.type
_entity.pdbx_description
1 polymer ?
#
loop_
_entity_poly.entity_id
_entity_poly.type
_entity_poly.pdbx_seq_one_letter_code
_entity_poly.pdbx_strand_id
1 'polypeptide(L)'
;MIGHIKLPLKAMYTFCCAPINRRMPFVCTMFLKYTRQFSQGEVITFDWLCHQIGWPISPPKTILELVHLEAIHDVFDTYLWLFYRFPEMFPDAEIIRSVQEELDRVIEEGVSDIVRLLRNAETEVSSHINRALEEDDFVAKTAKEQLSKSKSSKC
;
A
#
# COMPACT_ATOMS: atom_id res chain seq x y z
N MET A 1 1.53 -5.52 18.97
CA MET A 1 2.18 -5.62 17.65
C MET A 1 3.35 -6.59 17.69
N ILE A 2 4.40 -6.34 18.48
CA ILE A 2 5.63 -7.17 18.44
C ILE A 2 5.84 -8.13 19.64
N GLY A 3 4.92 -8.19 20.61
CA GLY A 3 5.14 -8.93 21.88
C GLY A 3 5.34 -10.45 21.76
N HIS A 4 5.07 -11.05 20.61
CA HIS A 4 5.34 -12.47 20.34
C HIS A 4 6.76 -12.72 19.80
N ILE A 5 7.52 -11.67 19.47
CA ILE A 5 8.87 -11.75 18.91
C ILE A 5 9.88 -11.68 20.07
N LYS A 6 10.81 -12.64 20.12
CA LYS A 6 11.85 -12.68 21.14
C LYS A 6 12.93 -11.65 20.85
N LEU A 7 12.99 -10.58 21.65
CA LEU A 7 13.98 -9.52 21.56
C LEU A 7 14.55 -9.21 22.95
N PRO A 8 15.81 -8.76 23.05
CA PRO A 8 16.32 -8.16 24.28
C PRO A 8 15.43 -7.00 24.71
N LEU A 9 15.20 -6.84 26.02
CA LEU A 9 14.29 -5.83 26.58
C LEU A 9 14.60 -4.41 26.07
N LYS A 10 15.89 -4.06 25.99
CA LYS A 10 16.36 -2.77 25.46
C LYS A 10 15.98 -2.58 24.00
N ALA A 11 16.16 -3.60 23.15
CA ALA A 11 15.79 -3.53 21.74
C ALA A 11 14.27 -3.41 21.59
N MET A 12 13.50 -4.23 22.31
CA MET A 12 12.05 -4.18 22.30
C MET A 12 11.51 -2.80 22.68
N TYR A 13 12.08 -2.16 23.72
CA TYR A 13 11.73 -0.81 24.11
C TYR A 13 11.96 0.19 22.97
N THR A 14 13.14 0.17 22.34
CA THR A 14 13.45 1.05 21.21
C THR A 14 12.48 0.87 20.04
N PHE A 15 12.18 -0.37 19.66
CA PHE A 15 11.20 -0.66 18.60
C PHE A 15 9.81 -0.12 18.95
N CYS A 16 9.35 -0.28 20.20
CA CYS A 16 8.07 0.28 20.65
C CYS A 16 8.00 1.81 20.62
N CYS A 17 9.15 2.48 20.67
CA CYS A 17 9.25 3.95 20.59
C CYS A 17 9.36 4.46 19.13
N ALA A 18 9.46 3.58 18.14
CA ALA A 18 9.55 3.99 16.75
C ALA A 18 8.28 4.75 16.32
N PRO A 19 8.42 5.93 15.67
CA PRO A 19 7.29 6.70 15.19
C PRO A 19 6.70 6.01 13.96
N ILE A 20 5.62 5.25 14.14
CA ILE A 20 4.95 4.54 13.04
C ILE A 20 3.47 4.92 12.97
N ASN A 21 2.95 5.09 11.76
CA ASN A 21 1.53 5.29 11.53
C ASN A 21 0.77 3.95 11.67
N ARG A 22 0.21 3.70 12.85
CA ARG A 22 -0.52 2.46 13.16
C ARG A 22 -1.85 2.31 12.42
N ARG A 23 -2.33 3.36 11.74
CA ARG A 23 -3.55 3.29 10.92
C ARG A 23 -3.30 2.64 9.57
N MET A 24 -2.06 2.67 9.09
CA MET A 24 -1.65 2.10 7.82
C MET A 24 -1.23 0.62 8.01
N PRO A 25 -1.99 -0.37 7.49
CA PRO A 25 -1.67 -1.78 7.66
C PRO A 25 -0.35 -2.18 7.01
N PHE A 26 -0.01 -1.54 5.87
CA PHE A 26 1.23 -1.78 5.16
C PHE A 26 2.46 -1.43 6.01
N VAL A 27 2.48 -0.22 6.60
CA VAL A 27 3.56 0.23 7.50
C VAL A 27 3.70 -0.72 8.70
N CYS A 28 2.59 -1.13 9.30
CA CYS A 28 2.61 -2.10 10.41
C CYS A 28 3.21 -3.46 10.00
N THR A 29 2.90 -3.92 8.78
CA THR A 29 3.43 -5.18 8.23
C THR A 29 4.93 -5.07 7.98
N MET A 30 5.40 -3.97 7.39
CA MET A 30 6.81 -3.71 7.17
C MET A 30 7.59 -3.59 8.48
N PHE A 31 7.03 -2.88 9.47
CA PHE A 31 7.59 -2.80 10.81
C PHE A 31 7.73 -4.18 11.48
N LEU A 32 6.74 -5.06 11.33
CA LEU A 32 6.83 -6.45 11.79
C LEU A 32 7.94 -7.22 11.08
N LYS A 33 8.13 -7.03 9.77
CA LYS A 33 9.21 -7.67 9.01
C LYS A 33 10.58 -7.19 9.50
N TYR A 34 10.79 -5.89 9.71
CA TYR A 34 12.02 -5.36 10.33
C TYR A 34 12.30 -5.98 11.68
N THR A 35 11.27 -6.06 12.52
CA THR A 35 11.39 -6.63 13.87
C THR A 35 11.81 -8.11 13.81
N ARG A 36 11.27 -8.87 12.84
CA ARG A 36 11.61 -10.29 12.63
C ARG A 36 13.05 -10.47 12.14
N GLN A 37 13.46 -9.75 11.09
CA GLN A 37 14.84 -9.76 10.60
C GLN A 37 15.83 -9.43 11.73
N PHE A 38 15.51 -8.38 12.50
CA PHE A 38 16.33 -7.98 13.64
C PHE A 38 16.43 -9.08 14.70
N SER A 39 15.32 -9.76 15.02
CA SER A 39 15.34 -10.87 16.00
C SER A 39 16.15 -12.08 15.55
N GLN A 40 16.31 -12.26 14.24
CA GLN A 40 17.12 -13.32 13.63
C GLN A 40 18.60 -12.94 13.54
N GLY A 41 18.96 -11.68 13.83
CA GLY A 41 20.31 -11.16 13.65
C GLY A 41 20.68 -10.95 12.18
N GLU A 42 19.68 -10.85 11.30
CA GLU A 42 19.90 -10.60 9.87
C GLU A 42 19.86 -9.11 9.59
N VAL A 43 20.88 -8.62 8.89
CA VAL A 43 20.97 -7.21 8.46
C VAL A 43 19.87 -6.88 7.46
N ILE A 44 19.34 -5.68 7.57
CA ILE A 44 18.23 -5.20 6.75
C ILE A 44 18.82 -4.29 5.69
N THR A 45 19.20 -4.88 4.56
CA THR A 45 19.82 -4.16 3.44
C THR A 45 18.79 -3.44 2.58
N PHE A 46 19.26 -2.48 1.79
CA PHE A 46 18.46 -1.80 0.76
C PHE A 46 17.86 -2.81 -0.23
N ASP A 47 18.66 -3.78 -0.69
CA ASP A 47 18.19 -4.81 -1.62
C ASP A 47 17.03 -5.63 -1.03
N TRP A 48 17.16 -6.06 0.24
CA TRP A 48 16.06 -6.74 0.92
C TRP A 48 14.81 -5.87 0.98
N LEU A 49 14.96 -4.58 1.29
CA LEU A 49 13.85 -3.66 1.38
C LEU A 49 13.14 -3.46 0.03
N CYS A 50 13.92 -3.30 -1.05
CA CYS A 50 13.41 -3.21 -2.42
C CYS A 50 12.55 -4.41 -2.80
N HIS A 51 12.99 -5.62 -2.44
CA HIS A 51 12.20 -6.84 -2.65
C HIS A 51 10.89 -6.84 -1.84
N GLN A 52 10.87 -6.24 -0.64
CA GLN A 52 9.66 -6.20 0.18
C GLN A 52 8.63 -5.17 -0.31
N ILE A 53 9.08 -4.04 -0.84
CA ILE A 53 8.19 -2.95 -1.31
C ILE A 53 7.84 -3.07 -2.80
N GLY A 54 8.54 -3.92 -3.56
CA GLY A 54 8.31 -4.09 -4.99
C GLY A 54 8.90 -2.96 -5.84
N TRP A 55 10.10 -2.47 -5.48
CA TRP A 55 10.83 -1.46 -6.26
C TRP A 55 11.28 -2.03 -7.63
N PRO A 56 11.28 -1.26 -8.74
CA PRO A 56 11.02 0.17 -8.89
C PRO A 56 9.54 0.54 -8.93
N ILE A 57 9.21 1.70 -8.36
CA ILE A 57 7.81 2.14 -8.27
C ILE A 57 7.45 3.02 -9.47
N SER A 58 6.28 2.78 -10.04
CA SER A 58 5.72 3.61 -11.11
C SER A 58 5.04 4.87 -10.57
N PRO A 59 4.98 5.97 -11.36
CA PRO A 59 4.23 7.17 -10.98
C PRO A 59 2.75 6.87 -10.69
N PRO A 60 2.14 7.53 -9.69
CA PRO A 60 0.79 7.22 -9.25
C PRO A 60 -0.25 7.68 -10.28
N LYS A 61 -1.13 6.76 -10.69
CA LYS A 61 -2.26 7.01 -11.59
C LYS A 61 -3.57 7.20 -10.85
N THR A 62 -3.64 6.69 -9.62
CA THR A 62 -4.81 6.74 -8.74
C THR A 62 -4.43 7.32 -7.37
N ILE A 63 -5.44 7.80 -6.63
CA ILE A 63 -5.23 8.30 -5.25
C ILE A 63 -4.76 7.17 -4.33
N LEU A 64 -5.25 5.95 -4.56
CA LEU A 64 -4.84 4.79 -3.77
C LEU A 64 -3.35 4.49 -3.95
N GLU A 65 -2.83 4.61 -5.17
CA GLU A 65 -1.40 4.49 -5.45
C GLU A 65 -0.61 5.61 -4.78
N LEU A 66 -1.10 6.86 -4.82
CA LEU A 66 -0.44 7.98 -4.13
C LEU A 66 -0.36 7.77 -2.61
N VAL A 67 -1.44 7.28 -1.98
CA VAL A 67 -1.46 6.92 -0.56
C VAL A 67 -0.53 5.73 -0.27
N HIS A 68 -0.38 4.81 -1.22
CA HIS A 68 0.58 3.71 -1.08
C HIS A 68 2.03 4.21 -1.12
N LEU A 69 2.35 5.17 -2.00
CA LEU A 69 3.66 5.81 -2.05
C LEU A 69 4.00 6.52 -0.74
N GLU A 70 3.05 7.26 -0.17
CA GLU A 70 3.20 7.88 1.15
C GLU A 70 3.47 6.82 2.24
N ALA A 71 2.78 5.68 2.19
CA ALA A 71 3.03 4.59 3.12
C ALA A 71 4.42 3.95 2.95
N ILE A 72 5.00 3.95 1.74
CA ILE A 72 6.38 3.51 1.50
C ILE A 72 7.37 4.54 2.06
N HIS A 73 7.08 5.84 1.91
CA HIS A 73 7.87 6.90 2.53
C HIS A 73 7.92 6.74 4.07
N ASP A 74 6.78 6.50 4.73
CA ASP A 74 6.71 6.21 6.16
C ASP A 74 7.59 5.00 6.57
N VAL A 75 7.71 4.00 5.69
CA VAL A 75 8.55 2.82 5.91
C VAL A 75 10.04 3.19 5.83
N PHE A 76 10.43 4.05 4.90
CA PHE A 76 11.80 4.59 4.84
C PHE A 76 12.14 5.44 6.07
N ASP A 77 11.22 6.30 6.53
CA ASP A 77 11.41 7.06 7.77
C ASP A 77 11.63 6.14 8.97
N THR A 78 10.85 5.05 9.05
CA THR A 78 11.00 4.04 10.10
C THR A 78 12.37 3.36 10.03
N TYR A 79 12.84 3.01 8.82
CA TYR A 79 14.17 2.43 8.59
C TYR A 79 15.27 3.37 9.09
N LEU A 80 15.23 4.64 8.65
CA LEU A 80 16.22 5.64 9.03
C LEU A 80 16.20 5.93 10.52
N TRP A 81 15.02 5.99 11.13
CA TRP A 81 14.87 6.16 12.57
C TRP A 81 15.56 5.01 13.34
N LEU A 82 15.37 3.77 12.89
CA LEU A 82 15.98 2.58 13.48
C LEU A 82 17.49 2.51 13.24
N PHE A 83 17.98 2.95 12.07
CA PHE A 83 19.41 3.06 11.78
C PHE A 83 20.17 3.87 12.83
N TYR A 84 19.64 5.04 13.23
CA TYR A 84 20.28 5.86 14.26
C TYR A 84 20.43 5.17 15.63
N ARG A 85 19.70 4.07 15.88
CA ARG A 85 19.79 3.28 17.13
C ARG A 85 20.52 1.95 16.92
N PHE A 86 20.45 1.37 15.74
CA PHE A 86 21.00 0.06 15.40
C PHE A 86 21.78 0.10 14.07
N PRO A 87 22.88 0.89 13.98
CA PRO A 87 23.56 1.13 12.70
C PRO A 87 24.07 -0.16 12.04
N GLU A 88 24.55 -1.12 12.83
CA GLU A 88 25.02 -2.43 12.34
C GLU A 88 23.94 -3.27 11.66
N MET A 89 22.67 -3.06 12.04
CA MET A 89 21.54 -3.84 11.52
C MET A 89 20.86 -3.18 10.32
N PHE A 90 21.13 -1.89 10.09
CA PHE A 90 20.49 -1.06 9.06
C PHE A 90 21.57 -0.28 8.27
N PRO A 91 22.48 -0.96 7.55
CA PRO A 91 23.70 -0.35 7.03
C PRO A 91 23.47 0.69 5.92
N ASP A 92 22.36 0.61 5.18
CA ASP A 92 22.19 1.31 3.90
C ASP A 92 21.44 2.64 4.01
N ALA A 93 21.59 3.33 5.15
CA ALA A 93 20.85 4.57 5.43
C ALA A 93 21.06 5.69 4.39
N GLU A 94 22.25 5.77 3.79
CA GLU A 94 22.54 6.81 2.79
C GLU A 94 21.84 6.55 1.46
N ILE A 95 21.80 5.28 1.03
CA ILE A 95 21.07 4.88 -0.18
C ILE A 95 19.58 5.12 0.04
N ILE A 96 19.06 4.75 1.21
CA ILE A 96 17.66 4.97 1.57
C ILE A 96 17.29 6.46 1.54
N ARG A 97 18.16 7.36 2.05
CA ARG A 97 17.93 8.81 1.95
C ARG A 97 17.84 9.28 0.49
N SER A 98 18.77 8.85 -0.36
CA SER A 98 18.74 9.21 -1.78
C SER A 98 17.47 8.72 -2.48
N VAL A 99 17.01 7.50 -2.16
CA VAL A 99 15.79 6.93 -2.75
C VAL A 99 14.54 7.60 -2.18
N GLN A 100 14.57 7.98 -0.90
CA GLN A 100 13.50 8.75 -0.27
C GLN A 100 13.31 10.11 -0.94
N GLU A 101 14.41 10.82 -1.24
CA GLU A 101 14.33 12.09 -1.99
C GLU A 101 13.76 11.92 -3.41
N GLU A 102 14.06 10.81 -4.09
CA GLU A 102 13.46 10.50 -5.39
C GLU A 102 11.96 10.21 -5.25
N LEU A 103 11.58 9.43 -4.24
CA LEU A 103 10.19 9.12 -3.93
C LEU A 103 9.39 10.39 -3.60
N ASP A 104 9.96 11.32 -2.83
CA ASP A 104 9.33 12.59 -2.49
C ASP A 104 8.97 13.42 -3.72
N ARG A 105 9.85 13.44 -4.73
CA ARG A 105 9.57 14.13 -6.01
C ARG A 105 8.39 13.49 -6.73
N VAL A 106 8.33 12.16 -6.76
CA VAL A 106 7.21 11.43 -7.39
C VAL A 106 5.90 11.71 -6.65
N ILE A 107 5.94 11.79 -5.32
CA ILE A 107 4.77 12.16 -4.50
C ILE A 107 4.37 13.62 -4.77
N GLU A 108 5.33 14.55 -4.82
CA GLU A 108 5.08 15.98 -5.11
C GLU A 108 4.41 16.18 -6.47
N GLU A 109 4.88 15.48 -7.51
CA GLU A 109 4.26 15.46 -8.83
C GLU A 109 2.82 14.90 -8.77
N GLY A 110 2.62 13.78 -8.06
CA GLY A 110 1.30 13.18 -7.87
C GLY A 110 0.32 14.08 -7.12
N VAL A 111 0.78 14.80 -6.10
CA VAL A 111 -0.01 15.78 -5.34
C VAL A 111 -0.33 17.01 -6.18
N SER A 112 0.62 17.48 -7.00
CA SER A 112 0.38 18.59 -7.93
C SER A 112 -0.72 18.27 -8.93
N ASP A 113 -0.81 17.01 -9.36
CA ASP A 113 -1.83 16.48 -10.26
C ASP A 113 -3.09 15.93 -9.54
N ILE A 114 -3.29 16.20 -8.24
CA ILE A 114 -4.34 15.55 -7.43
C ILE A 114 -5.76 15.76 -7.98
N VAL A 115 -6.03 16.92 -8.59
CA VAL A 115 -7.33 17.21 -9.24
C VAL A 115 -7.58 16.25 -10.41
N ARG A 116 -6.54 15.90 -11.17
CA ARG A 116 -6.62 14.90 -12.25
C ARG A 116 -6.88 13.50 -11.67
N LEU A 117 -6.19 13.15 -10.59
CA LEU A 117 -6.35 11.86 -9.91
C LEU A 117 -7.78 11.68 -9.34
N LEU A 118 -8.36 12.74 -8.77
CA LEU A 118 -9.75 12.75 -8.28
C LEU A 118 -10.76 12.55 -9.41
N ARG A 119 -10.60 13.23 -10.54
CA ARG A 119 -11.48 13.07 -11.71
C ARG A 119 -11.43 11.66 -12.28
N ASN A 120 -10.25 11.04 -12.30
CA ASN A 120 -10.10 9.65 -12.74
C ASN A 120 -10.89 8.70 -11.83
N ALA A 121 -10.80 8.90 -10.50
CA ALA A 121 -11.54 8.08 -9.54
C ALA A 121 -13.07 8.23 -9.69
N GLU A 122 -13.59 9.44 -9.90
CA GLU A 122 -15.03 9.67 -10.15
C GLU A 122 -15.50 9.02 -11.46
N THR A 123 -14.66 9.06 -12.49
CA THR A 123 -14.98 8.46 -13.80
C THR A 123 -15.00 6.94 -13.72
N GLU A 124 -14.04 6.32 -13.02
CA GLU A 124 -14.01 4.88 -12.77
C GLU A 124 -15.27 4.44 -12.01
N VAL A 125 -15.61 5.09 -10.90
CA VAL A 125 -16.82 4.77 -10.12
C VAL A 125 -18.08 4.89 -10.96
N SER A 126 -18.21 5.98 -11.74
CA SER A 126 -19.37 6.19 -12.61
C SER A 126 -19.48 5.11 -13.69
N SER A 127 -18.35 4.72 -14.29
CA SER A 127 -18.32 3.64 -15.29
C SER A 127 -18.68 2.27 -14.70
N HIS A 128 -18.23 1.97 -13.48
CA HIS A 128 -18.58 0.74 -12.78
C HIS A 128 -20.06 0.67 -12.43
N ILE A 129 -20.64 1.78 -11.97
CA ILE A 129 -22.08 1.89 -11.70
C ILE A 129 -22.88 1.71 -12.99
N ASN A 130 -22.50 2.37 -14.08
CA ASN A 130 -23.19 2.25 -15.36
C ASN A 130 -23.17 0.80 -15.88
N ARG A 131 -22.02 0.12 -15.81
CA ARG A 131 -21.92 -1.30 -16.19
C ARG A 131 -22.82 -2.20 -15.34
N ALA A 132 -22.85 -2.00 -14.02
CA ALA A 132 -23.71 -2.79 -13.14
C ALA A 132 -25.20 -2.59 -13.45
N LEU A 133 -25.61 -1.35 -13.75
CA LEU A 133 -26.99 -1.04 -14.14
C LEU A 133 -27.38 -1.63 -15.50
N GLU A 134 -26.46 -1.66 -16.47
CA GLU A 134 -26.67 -2.30 -17.79
C GLU A 134 -26.81 -3.83 -17.67
N GLU A 135 -26.00 -4.46 -16.81
CA GLU A 135 -26.08 -5.90 -16.53
C GLU A 135 -27.43 -6.28 -15.90
N ASP A 136 -27.92 -5.48 -14.93
CA ASP A 136 -29.23 -5.68 -14.30
C ASP A 136 -30.41 -5.48 -15.27
N ASP A 137 -30.35 -4.48 -16.15
CA ASP A 137 -31.40 -4.23 -17.15
C ASP A 137 -31.45 -5.34 -18.21
N PHE A 138 -30.29 -5.88 -18.61
CA PHE A 138 -30.21 -7.03 -19.52
C PHE A 138 -30.81 -8.30 -18.91
N VAL A 139 -30.52 -8.58 -17.64
CA VAL A 139 -31.10 -9.73 -16.92
C VAL A 139 -32.62 -9.58 -16.77
N ALA A 140 -33.11 -8.39 -16.43
CA ALA A 140 -34.53 -8.10 -16.30
C ALA A 140 -35.29 -8.24 -17.63
N LYS A 141 -34.70 -7.80 -18.75
CA LYS A 141 -35.26 -7.97 -20.10
C LYS A 141 -35.32 -9.44 -20.52
N THR A 142 -34.25 -10.19 -20.27
CA THR A 142 -34.17 -11.62 -20.60
C THR A 142 -35.22 -12.44 -19.82
N ALA A 143 -35.42 -12.15 -18.54
CA ALA A 143 -36.44 -12.81 -17.72
C ALA A 143 -37.87 -12.53 -18.20
N LYS A 144 -38.16 -11.30 -18.64
CA LYS A 144 -39.48 -10.93 -19.20
C LYS A 144 -39.77 -11.62 -20.52
N GLU A 145 -38.78 -11.78 -21.39
CA GLU A 145 -38.94 -12.50 -22.67
C GLU A 145 -39.17 -14.00 -22.48
N GLN A 146 -38.56 -14.63 -21.47
CA GLN A 146 -38.84 -16.03 -21.16
C GLN A 146 -40.24 -16.22 -20.58
N LEU A 147 -40.72 -15.28 -19.76
CA LEU A 147 -42.07 -15.33 -19.20
C LEU A 147 -43.16 -15.13 -20.27
N SER A 148 -42.91 -14.29 -21.28
CA SER A 148 -43.85 -14.08 -22.40
C SER A 148 -43.91 -15.28 -23.34
N LYS A 149 -42.76 -15.94 -23.62
CA LYS A 149 -42.71 -17.19 -24.41
C LYS A 149 -43.41 -18.36 -23.71
N SER A 150 -43.30 -18.46 -22.38
CA SER A 150 -43.99 -19.51 -21.59
C SER A 150 -45.52 -19.37 -21.63
N LYS A 151 -46.05 -18.15 -21.70
CA LYS A 151 -47.49 -17.90 -21.78
C LYS A 151 -48.09 -18.21 -23.17
N SER A 152 -47.31 -18.10 -24.24
CA SER A 152 -47.79 -18.34 -25.61
C SER A 152 -47.86 -19.82 -26.02
N SER A 153 -47.24 -20.73 -25.25
CA SER A 153 -47.21 -22.17 -25.56
C SER A 153 -48.30 -22.99 -24.83
N LYS A 154 -49.24 -22.33 -24.14
CA LYS A 154 -50.34 -22.96 -23.38
C LYS A 154 -51.74 -22.70 -23.95
N CYS A 155 -51.85 -22.14 -25.16
CA CYS A 155 -53.10 -22.06 -25.93
C CYS A 155 -53.05 -23.01 -27.12
#